data_AF-T1CUM9-F1
#
_entry.id   AF-T1CUM9-F1
#
_cell.length_a   1.000
_cell.length_b   1.000
_cell.length_c   1.000
_cell.angle_alpha   90.00
_cell.angle_beta   90.00
_cell.angle_gamma   90.00
#
_symmetry.space_group_name_H-M   'P 1'
#
loop_
_entity.id
_entity.type
_entity.pdbx_description
1 polymer ?
#
loop_
_entity_poly.entity_id
_entity_poly.type
_entity_poly.pdbx_seq_one_letter_code
_entity_poly.pdbx_strand_id
1 'polypeptide(L)'
;PELWGEIQLCWDQDARRFSLRIPYQTKRTGSVGDAVTAVDEGIINSMALATWVSEKAIEVTIVNGREARAVKRQRNKSVGSIQKKLSHCKNGSRKHRRLVATKKKVKARAKAQLRDFNHQVSRKAASHVIAHGTGRLVIGDVRGIEKKTRQRRSANRHQRQRLSQWERGVQERHLGVKTGLELEHLNESDSTKTCPACGARNRPSGRDYRCKACSFACHRDAVGAINILQKALYGDYVPIRPDTEIRVTYLRAVERWSPDQRTAHRKVQRRKVRALSIAPNRASTVATRECKPTQANPSTSSSEPGPLAVVA
;
A
#
# COMPACT_ATOMS: atom_id res chain seq x y z
N PRO A 1 25.35 -25.34 -18.78
CA PRO A 1 24.25 -26.32 -18.98
C PRO A 1 23.54 -26.69 -17.68
N GLU A 2 24.29 -26.98 -16.61
CA GLU A 2 23.76 -27.48 -15.33
C GLU A 2 22.86 -26.49 -14.56
N LEU A 3 22.95 -25.19 -14.85
CA LEU A 3 22.13 -24.15 -14.21
C LEU A 3 20.81 -23.85 -14.94
N TRP A 4 20.57 -24.51 -16.08
CA TRP A 4 19.49 -24.20 -17.01
C TRP A 4 18.46 -25.32 -16.90
N GLY A 5 17.19 -24.95 -16.68
CA GLY A 5 16.09 -25.92 -16.67
C GLY A 5 15.46 -26.11 -18.06
N GLU A 6 14.27 -26.68 -18.09
CA GLU A 6 13.54 -27.01 -19.32
C GLU A 6 13.32 -25.80 -20.23
N ILE A 7 13.71 -25.92 -21.50
CA ILE A 7 13.47 -24.88 -22.52
C ILE A 7 12.08 -25.09 -23.12
N GLN A 8 11.20 -24.10 -22.99
CA GLN A 8 9.83 -24.16 -23.52
C GLN A 8 9.58 -23.09 -24.58
N LEU A 9 9.10 -23.50 -25.75
CA LEU A 9 8.58 -22.60 -26.77
C LEU A 9 7.06 -22.43 -26.57
N CYS A 10 6.63 -21.24 -26.18
CA CYS A 10 5.22 -20.94 -25.92
C CYS A 10 4.63 -20.03 -27.00
N TRP A 11 3.48 -20.42 -27.57
CA TRP A 11 2.68 -19.56 -28.44
C TRP A 11 1.62 -18.77 -27.64
N ASP A 12 1.64 -17.45 -27.74
CA ASP A 12 0.57 -16.60 -27.21
C ASP A 12 -0.47 -16.33 -28.31
N GLN A 13 -1.64 -16.96 -28.21
CA GLN A 13 -2.72 -16.82 -29.18
C GLN A 13 -3.26 -15.39 -29.29
N ASP A 14 -3.27 -14.63 -28.21
CA ASP A 14 -3.82 -13.27 -28.19
C ASP A 14 -2.80 -12.23 -28.69
N ALA A 15 -1.50 -12.44 -28.39
CA ALA A 15 -0.42 -11.61 -28.89
C ALA A 15 0.10 -12.02 -30.28
N ARG A 16 -0.28 -13.21 -30.76
CA ARG A 16 0.19 -13.82 -32.02
C ARG A 16 1.72 -13.84 -32.11
N ARG A 17 2.38 -14.29 -31.05
CA ARG A 17 3.84 -14.30 -30.96
C ARG A 17 4.35 -15.53 -30.23
N PHE A 18 5.48 -16.06 -30.68
CA PHE A 18 6.25 -17.05 -29.93
C PHE A 18 7.06 -16.39 -28.81
N SER A 19 7.22 -17.10 -27.70
CA SER A 19 8.14 -16.73 -26.63
C SER A 19 8.90 -17.96 -26.20
N LEU A 20 10.23 -17.85 -26.16
CA LEU A 20 11.10 -18.88 -25.59
C LEU A 20 11.25 -18.62 -24.09
N ARG A 21 10.99 -19.63 -23.27
CA ARG A 21 11.15 -19.58 -21.82
C ARG A 21 12.28 -20.50 -21.43
N ILE A 22 13.29 -19.94 -20.78
CA ILE A 22 14.45 -20.67 -20.29
C ILE A 22 14.57 -20.35 -18.80
N PRO A 23 14.13 -21.25 -17.89
CA PRO A 23 14.36 -21.08 -16.48
C PRO A 23 15.84 -21.31 -16.20
N TYR A 24 16.42 -20.47 -15.35
CA TYR A 24 17.78 -20.64 -14.88
C TYR A 24 17.84 -20.31 -13.39
N GLN A 25 18.72 -21.00 -12.67
CA GLN A 25 18.87 -20.78 -11.24
C GLN A 25 19.61 -19.47 -10.99
N THR A 26 19.05 -18.62 -10.12
CA THR A 26 19.68 -17.37 -9.71
C THR A 26 20.16 -17.51 -8.26
N LYS A 27 21.38 -17.04 -7.93
CA LYS A 27 21.79 -16.85 -6.54
C LYS A 27 20.89 -15.78 -5.92
N ARG A 28 19.94 -16.20 -5.08
CA ARG A 28 19.02 -15.28 -4.40
C ARG A 28 19.60 -14.88 -3.06
N THR A 29 19.76 -13.59 -2.85
CA THR A 29 19.85 -13.03 -1.51
C THR A 29 18.41 -12.95 -0.97
N GLY A 30 17.98 -14.01 -0.29
CA GLY A 30 16.77 -13.94 0.51
C GLY A 30 16.94 -12.92 1.64
N SER A 31 15.83 -12.53 2.26
CA SER A 31 15.92 -11.79 3.52
C SER A 31 16.40 -12.76 4.61
N VAL A 32 17.47 -12.39 5.32
CA VAL A 32 18.05 -13.19 6.40
C VAL A 32 18.15 -12.28 7.63
N GLY A 33 17.38 -12.60 8.66
CA GLY A 33 17.35 -11.89 9.93
C GLY A 33 16.15 -12.34 10.75
N ASP A 34 15.84 -11.62 11.81
CA ASP A 34 14.85 -11.95 12.84
C ASP A 34 13.70 -10.93 12.94
N ALA A 35 13.80 -9.81 12.21
CA ALA A 35 12.79 -8.78 12.24
C ALA A 35 11.45 -9.27 11.67
N VAL A 36 10.36 -8.71 12.20
CA VAL A 36 9.00 -8.97 11.73
C VAL A 36 8.50 -7.79 10.90
N THR A 37 8.09 -8.04 9.66
CA THR A 37 7.40 -7.05 8.83
C THR A 37 5.95 -7.45 8.66
N ALA A 38 5.05 -6.50 8.93
CA ALA A 38 3.63 -6.65 8.62
C ALA A 38 3.25 -5.92 7.33
N VAL A 39 2.31 -6.48 6.58
CA VAL A 39 1.81 -5.93 5.32
C VAL A 39 0.29 -5.77 5.40
N ASP A 40 -0.18 -4.53 5.25
CA ASP A 40 -1.58 -4.20 4.98
C ASP A 40 -1.79 -4.03 3.46
N GLU A 41 -2.75 -4.76 2.90
CA GLU A 41 -3.08 -4.70 1.48
C GLU A 41 -4.35 -3.87 1.26
N GLY A 42 -4.24 -2.87 0.38
CA GLY A 42 -5.35 -1.97 0.07
C GLY A 42 -5.79 -1.97 -1.39
N ILE A 43 -7.03 -1.50 -1.61
CA ILE A 43 -7.57 -1.25 -2.95
C ILE A 43 -6.92 -0.02 -3.59
N ILE A 44 -6.53 0.99 -2.79
CA ILE A 44 -5.97 2.25 -3.29
C ILE A 44 -4.45 2.28 -3.20
N ASN A 45 -3.89 1.98 -2.03
CA ASN A 45 -2.47 1.72 -1.87
C ASN A 45 -2.30 0.21 -1.92
N SER A 46 -1.38 -0.29 -2.74
CA SER A 46 -1.30 -1.73 -3.01
C SER A 46 -0.76 -2.49 -1.81
N MET A 47 0.26 -1.95 -1.15
CA MET A 47 0.86 -2.52 0.05
C MET A 47 1.32 -1.39 0.98
N ALA A 48 1.04 -1.50 2.26
CA ALA A 48 1.67 -0.72 3.33
C ALA A 48 2.43 -1.70 4.22
N LEU A 49 3.74 -1.52 4.34
CA LEU A 49 4.62 -2.38 5.11
C LEU A 49 5.04 -1.65 6.38
N ALA A 50 4.97 -2.29 7.54
CA ALA A 50 5.42 -1.75 8.81
C ALA A 50 6.45 -2.66 9.46
N THR A 51 7.51 -2.10 10.03
CA THR A 51 8.58 -2.84 10.71
C THR A 51 9.15 -2.01 11.84
N TRP A 52 9.38 -2.64 12.99
CA TRP A 52 10.15 -2.03 14.07
C TRP A 52 11.62 -1.97 13.66
N VAL A 53 12.21 -0.77 13.73
CA VAL A 53 13.64 -0.56 13.43
C VAL A 53 14.45 -0.37 14.71
N SER A 54 13.79 0.09 15.77
CA SER A 54 14.31 0.13 17.14
C SER A 54 13.15 0.06 18.13
N GLU A 55 13.42 -0.03 19.43
CA GLU A 55 12.38 -0.01 20.48
C GLU A 55 11.46 1.24 20.44
N LYS A 56 11.89 2.31 19.76
CA LYS A 56 11.20 3.59 19.70
C LYS A 56 10.89 4.06 18.28
N ALA A 57 11.14 3.26 17.24
CA ALA A 57 10.93 3.68 15.87
C ALA A 57 10.27 2.59 15.01
N ILE A 58 9.17 2.98 14.36
CA ILE A 58 8.49 2.17 13.35
C ILE A 58 8.66 2.84 11.99
N GLU A 59 9.19 2.08 11.03
CA GLU A 59 9.22 2.51 9.64
C GLU A 59 8.06 1.89 8.87
N VAL A 60 7.35 2.76 8.14
CA VAL A 60 6.20 2.37 7.33
C VAL A 60 6.42 2.78 5.88
N THR A 61 6.44 1.81 4.97
CA THR A 61 6.52 2.05 3.52
C THR A 61 5.18 1.81 2.87
N ILE A 62 4.59 2.84 2.26
CA ILE A 62 3.32 2.75 1.55
C ILE A 62 3.55 2.83 0.05
N VAL A 63 3.17 1.79 -0.68
CA VAL A 63 3.26 1.74 -2.15
C VAL A 63 1.91 2.11 -2.78
N ASN A 64 1.89 3.21 -3.51
CA ASN A 64 0.70 3.77 -4.15
C ASN A 64 0.20 2.89 -5.32
N GLY A 65 -1.10 2.57 -5.32
CA GLY A 65 -1.78 1.79 -6.35
C GLY A 65 -2.74 2.55 -7.28
N ARG A 66 -2.73 3.89 -7.24
CA ARG A 66 -3.59 4.74 -8.10
C ARG A 66 -3.35 4.51 -9.59
N GLU A 67 -2.14 4.14 -9.99
CA GLU A 67 -1.82 3.84 -11.39
C GLU A 67 -2.56 2.59 -11.87
N ALA A 68 -2.52 1.48 -11.13
CA ALA A 68 -3.31 0.30 -11.44
C ALA A 68 -4.80 0.63 -11.54
N ARG A 69 -5.30 1.50 -10.65
CA ARG A 69 -6.68 1.99 -10.71
C ARG A 69 -6.96 2.79 -11.99
N ALA A 70 -6.04 3.65 -12.41
CA ALA A 70 -6.16 4.42 -13.65
C ALA A 70 -6.18 3.49 -14.88
N VAL A 71 -5.29 2.49 -14.93
CA VAL A 71 -5.26 1.46 -15.97
C VAL A 71 -6.57 0.66 -16.01
N LYS A 72 -7.05 0.19 -14.86
CA LYS A 72 -8.33 -0.54 -14.73
C LYS A 72 -9.50 0.33 -15.18
N ARG A 73 -9.53 1.61 -14.81
CA ARG A 73 -10.56 2.56 -15.24
C ARG A 73 -10.55 2.75 -16.76
N GLN A 74 -9.38 2.98 -17.35
CA GLN A 74 -9.25 3.17 -18.80
C GLN A 74 -9.72 1.92 -19.55
N ARG A 75 -9.26 0.73 -19.14
CA ARG A 75 -9.70 -0.55 -19.67
C ARG A 75 -11.22 -0.70 -19.60
N ASN A 76 -11.83 -0.44 -18.44
CA ASN A 76 -13.27 -0.63 -18.24
C ASN A 76 -14.08 0.32 -19.13
N LYS A 77 -13.67 1.59 -19.27
CA LYS A 77 -14.31 2.57 -20.18
C LYS A 77 -14.20 2.12 -21.64
N SER A 78 -13.00 1.76 -22.10
CA SER A 78 -12.78 1.33 -23.49
C SER A 78 -13.54 0.05 -23.81
N VAL A 79 -13.50 -0.96 -22.92
CA VAL A 79 -14.25 -2.20 -23.10
C VAL A 79 -15.75 -1.96 -23.10
N GLY A 80 -16.26 -1.07 -22.23
CA GLY A 80 -17.68 -0.70 -22.22
C GLY A 80 -18.14 -0.07 -23.53
N SER A 81 -17.37 0.87 -24.08
CA SER A 81 -17.66 1.49 -25.38
C SER A 81 -17.66 0.46 -26.52
N ILE A 82 -16.68 -0.45 -26.55
CA ILE A 82 -16.61 -1.50 -27.56
C ILE A 82 -17.77 -2.49 -27.40
N GLN A 83 -18.13 -2.84 -26.17
CA GLN A 83 -19.25 -3.75 -25.88
C GLN A 83 -20.59 -3.17 -26.37
N LYS A 84 -20.82 -1.86 -26.18
CA LYS A 84 -21.99 -1.16 -26.73
C LYS A 84 -22.02 -1.23 -28.27
N LYS A 85 -20.88 -1.07 -28.94
CA LYS A 85 -20.84 -1.20 -30.41
C LYS A 85 -21.08 -2.64 -30.87
N LEU A 86 -20.59 -3.63 -30.11
CA LEU A 86 -20.78 -5.04 -30.40
C LEU A 86 -22.25 -5.47 -30.33
N SER A 87 -23.03 -4.94 -29.37
CA SER A 87 -24.46 -5.31 -29.24
C SER A 87 -25.32 -4.88 -30.42
N HIS A 88 -24.86 -3.92 -31.23
CA HIS A 88 -25.56 -3.50 -32.45
C HIS A 88 -25.02 -4.19 -33.73
N CYS A 89 -24.09 -5.14 -33.62
CA CYS A 89 -23.50 -5.81 -34.77
C CYS A 89 -24.04 -7.23 -34.93
N LYS A 90 -24.27 -7.68 -36.18
CA LYS A 90 -24.50 -9.10 -36.48
C LYS A 90 -23.27 -9.93 -36.13
N ASN A 91 -23.46 -11.00 -35.36
CA ASN A 91 -22.39 -11.95 -35.01
C ASN A 91 -21.69 -12.47 -36.26
N GLY A 92 -20.36 -12.54 -36.23
CA GLY A 92 -19.54 -13.01 -37.37
C GLY A 92 -19.30 -12.00 -38.50
N SER A 93 -20.04 -10.88 -38.55
CA SER A 93 -19.80 -9.82 -39.55
C SER A 93 -18.36 -9.28 -39.50
N ARG A 94 -17.88 -8.67 -40.60
CA ARG A 94 -16.54 -8.06 -40.66
C ARG A 94 -16.34 -7.03 -39.54
N LYS A 95 -17.36 -6.19 -39.29
CA LYS A 95 -17.37 -5.19 -38.20
C LYS A 95 -17.34 -5.84 -36.82
N HIS A 96 -18.13 -6.89 -36.58
CA HIS A 96 -18.12 -7.66 -35.33
C HIS A 96 -16.72 -8.23 -35.04
N ARG A 97 -16.12 -8.93 -36.01
CA ARG A 97 -14.77 -9.51 -35.89
C ARG A 97 -13.71 -8.46 -35.56
N ARG A 98 -13.76 -7.29 -36.23
CA ARG A 98 -12.85 -6.15 -35.94
C ARG A 98 -13.00 -5.63 -34.51
N LEU A 99 -14.23 -5.44 -34.03
CA LEU A 99 -14.49 -4.96 -32.67
C LEU A 99 -14.06 -5.97 -31.60
N VAL A 100 -14.28 -7.27 -31.82
CA VAL A 100 -13.79 -8.34 -30.93
C VAL A 100 -12.26 -8.29 -30.85
N ALA A 101 -11.57 -8.18 -31.99
CA ALA A 101 -10.12 -8.06 -32.01
C ALA A 101 -9.62 -6.82 -31.26
N THR A 102 -10.27 -5.66 -31.45
CA THR A 102 -9.94 -4.43 -30.70
C THR A 102 -10.16 -4.60 -29.20
N LYS A 103 -11.25 -5.26 -28.78
CA LYS A 103 -11.51 -5.57 -27.36
C LYS A 103 -10.39 -6.42 -26.76
N LYS A 104 -9.91 -7.44 -27.50
CA LYS A 104 -8.77 -8.27 -27.09
C LYS A 104 -7.50 -7.42 -26.92
N LYS A 105 -7.16 -6.58 -27.90
CA LYS A 105 -5.99 -5.69 -27.85
C LYS A 105 -6.01 -4.75 -26.63
N VAL A 106 -7.17 -4.13 -26.33
CA VAL A 106 -7.33 -3.26 -25.15
C VAL A 106 -7.10 -4.05 -23.85
N LYS A 107 -7.66 -5.26 -23.74
CA LYS A 107 -7.44 -6.12 -22.57
C LYS A 107 -5.98 -6.54 -22.42
N ALA A 108 -5.33 -6.95 -23.52
CA ALA A 108 -3.92 -7.36 -23.52
C ALA A 108 -3.00 -6.23 -23.09
N ARG A 109 -3.21 -5.00 -23.59
CA ARG A 109 -2.45 -3.81 -23.18
C ARG A 109 -2.60 -3.53 -21.68
N ALA A 110 -3.83 -3.57 -21.17
CA ALA A 110 -4.08 -3.36 -19.74
C ALA A 110 -3.45 -4.48 -18.88
N LYS A 111 -3.50 -5.74 -19.33
CA LYS A 111 -2.84 -6.87 -18.66
C LYS A 111 -1.33 -6.67 -18.57
N ALA A 112 -0.69 -6.25 -19.66
CA ALA A 112 0.75 -5.97 -19.67
C ALA A 112 1.12 -4.83 -18.72
N GLN A 113 0.35 -3.73 -18.70
CA GLN A 113 0.55 -2.60 -17.79
C GLN A 113 0.37 -2.99 -16.31
N LEU A 114 -0.66 -3.79 -16.00
CA LEU A 114 -0.88 -4.27 -14.63
C LEU A 114 0.20 -5.26 -14.18
N ARG A 115 0.70 -6.09 -15.09
CA ARG A 115 1.84 -6.99 -14.81
C ARG A 115 3.09 -6.20 -14.44
N ASP A 116 3.45 -5.20 -15.24
CA ASP A 116 4.57 -4.28 -14.94
C ASP A 116 4.38 -3.61 -13.58
N PHE A 117 3.20 -3.00 -13.37
CA PHE A 117 2.84 -2.40 -12.08
C PHE A 117 3.02 -3.38 -10.90
N ASN A 118 2.52 -4.61 -11.00
CA ASN A 118 2.64 -5.61 -9.92
C ASN A 118 4.09 -6.02 -9.66
N HIS A 119 4.94 -6.08 -10.69
CA HIS A 119 6.38 -6.30 -10.49
C HIS A 119 7.04 -5.10 -9.80
N GLN A 120 6.66 -3.87 -10.13
CA GLN A 120 7.22 -2.68 -9.49
C GLN A 120 6.80 -2.57 -8.01
N VAL A 121 5.52 -2.81 -7.70
CA VAL A 121 5.01 -2.84 -6.31
C VAL A 121 5.78 -3.87 -5.48
N SER A 122 5.79 -5.11 -5.93
CA SER A 122 6.46 -6.20 -5.21
C SER A 122 7.98 -6.02 -5.12
N ARG A 123 8.62 -5.30 -6.07
CA ARG A 123 10.05 -4.98 -5.96
C ARG A 123 10.28 -4.00 -4.81
N LYS A 124 9.47 -2.95 -4.72
CA LYS A 124 9.57 -1.93 -3.66
C LYS A 124 9.26 -2.52 -2.28
N ALA A 125 8.21 -3.35 -2.20
CA ALA A 125 7.90 -4.11 -1.00
C ALA A 125 9.05 -5.04 -0.59
N ALA A 126 9.62 -5.81 -1.53
CA ALA A 126 10.76 -6.67 -1.25
C ALA A 126 12.01 -5.88 -0.81
N SER A 127 12.25 -4.71 -1.38
CA SER A 127 13.34 -3.83 -0.95
C SER A 127 13.19 -3.38 0.50
N HIS A 128 11.98 -3.06 0.96
CA HIS A 128 11.70 -2.78 2.38
C HIS A 128 12.04 -4.00 3.24
N VAL A 129 11.47 -5.17 2.90
CA VAL A 129 11.65 -6.42 3.66
C VAL A 129 13.14 -6.78 3.80
N ILE A 130 13.89 -6.74 2.69
CA ILE A 130 15.31 -7.09 2.66
C ILE A 130 16.15 -6.03 3.42
N ALA A 131 15.86 -4.74 3.26
CA ALA A 131 16.61 -3.68 3.93
C ALA A 131 16.48 -3.74 5.46
N HIS A 132 15.37 -4.25 5.98
CA HIS A 132 15.13 -4.40 7.41
C HIS A 132 15.52 -5.77 7.97
N GLY A 133 16.16 -6.66 7.18
CA GLY A 133 16.57 -7.98 7.68
C GLY A 133 15.40 -8.81 8.19
N THR A 134 14.28 -8.79 7.48
CA THR A 134 13.05 -9.46 7.92
C THR A 134 13.22 -10.98 7.88
N GLY A 135 12.96 -11.65 9.00
CA GLY A 135 12.86 -13.12 9.06
C GLY A 135 11.43 -13.62 8.90
N ARG A 136 10.45 -12.83 9.35
CA ARG A 136 9.03 -13.20 9.39
C ARG A 136 8.17 -12.15 8.72
N LEU A 137 7.42 -12.56 7.70
CA LEU A 137 6.58 -11.69 6.89
C LEU A 137 5.09 -12.02 7.07
N VAL A 138 4.36 -11.10 7.68
CA VAL A 138 2.95 -11.28 8.04
C VAL A 138 2.07 -10.37 7.19
N ILE A 139 0.97 -10.91 6.65
CA ILE A 139 0.03 -10.19 5.80
C ILE A 139 -1.35 -10.17 6.46
N GLY A 140 -2.00 -8.99 6.48
CA GLY A 140 -3.38 -8.85 6.91
C GLY A 140 -4.32 -9.68 6.05
N ASP A 141 -5.02 -10.63 6.66
CA ASP A 141 -5.95 -11.51 5.98
C ASP A 141 -7.27 -10.78 5.71
N VAL A 142 -7.33 -10.23 4.51
CA VAL A 142 -8.51 -9.60 3.91
C VAL A 142 -9.30 -10.57 3.02
N ARG A 143 -9.09 -11.90 3.12
CA ARG A 143 -9.90 -12.90 2.40
C ARG A 143 -11.34 -12.91 2.92
N GLY A 144 -12.30 -13.18 2.03
CA GLY A 144 -13.72 -13.27 2.39
C GLY A 144 -14.50 -11.94 2.41
N ILE A 145 -13.85 -10.78 2.23
CA ILE A 145 -14.54 -9.47 2.07
C ILE A 145 -15.54 -9.51 0.91
N GLU A 146 -15.21 -10.24 -0.16
CA GLU A 146 -16.06 -10.41 -1.33
C GLU A 146 -17.35 -11.19 -1.03
N LYS A 147 -17.29 -12.16 -0.10
CA LYS A 147 -18.43 -13.01 0.28
C LYS A 147 -19.51 -12.21 1.03
N LYS A 148 -19.09 -11.37 1.99
CA LYS A 148 -19.99 -10.44 2.72
C LYS A 148 -20.63 -9.41 1.78
N THR A 149 -19.92 -9.03 0.73
CA THR A 149 -20.39 -8.10 -0.30
C THR A 149 -21.52 -8.73 -1.13
N ARG A 150 -21.49 -10.05 -1.39
CA ARG A 150 -22.54 -10.75 -2.15
C ARG A 150 -23.88 -10.79 -1.43
N GLN A 151 -23.86 -11.07 -0.12
CA GLN A 151 -25.04 -11.19 0.74
C GLN A 151 -25.74 -9.84 0.99
N ARG A 152 -24.99 -8.74 1.03
CA ARG A 152 -25.57 -7.39 1.13
C ARG A 152 -26.00 -6.91 -0.26
N ARG A 153 -27.31 -6.90 -0.52
CA ARG A 153 -27.91 -6.24 -1.71
C ARG A 153 -27.48 -4.76 -1.85
N SER A 154 -26.97 -4.13 -0.78
CA SER A 154 -26.49 -2.74 -0.78
C SER A 154 -25.04 -2.51 -1.25
N ALA A 155 -24.25 -3.57 -1.49
CA ALA A 155 -22.90 -3.37 -2.00
C ALA A 155 -22.92 -2.91 -3.46
N ASN A 156 -22.72 -1.61 -3.66
CA ASN A 156 -22.72 -0.91 -4.94
C ASN A 156 -21.89 -1.68 -5.99
N ARG A 157 -22.43 -1.82 -7.22
CA ARG A 157 -21.78 -2.46 -8.39
C ARG A 157 -20.32 -2.03 -8.56
N HIS A 158 -20.01 -0.77 -8.26
CA HIS A 158 -18.66 -0.24 -8.32
C HIS A 158 -17.69 -0.86 -7.30
N GLN A 159 -18.14 -1.15 -6.09
CA GLN A 159 -17.33 -1.79 -5.05
C GLN A 159 -17.02 -3.24 -5.42
N ARG A 160 -18.04 -3.99 -5.86
CA ARG A 160 -17.87 -5.37 -6.36
C ARG A 160 -16.87 -5.45 -7.51
N GLN A 161 -16.94 -4.51 -8.45
CA GLN A 161 -15.98 -4.43 -9.56
C GLN A 161 -14.55 -4.13 -9.09
N ARG A 162 -14.37 -3.31 -8.04
CA ARG A 162 -13.03 -3.03 -7.50
C ARG A 162 -12.42 -4.25 -6.84
N LEU A 163 -13.21 -4.97 -6.03
CA LEU A 163 -12.79 -6.19 -5.35
C LEU A 163 -12.42 -7.28 -6.36
N SER A 164 -13.29 -7.57 -7.32
CA SER A 164 -13.02 -8.62 -8.33
C SER A 164 -11.85 -8.30 -9.27
N GLN A 165 -11.43 -7.05 -9.34
CA GLN A 165 -10.26 -6.61 -10.11
C GLN A 165 -9.03 -6.43 -9.22
N TRP A 166 -9.08 -6.76 -7.93
CA TRP A 166 -7.97 -6.64 -7.00
C TRP A 166 -7.02 -7.83 -7.19
N GLU A 167 -5.74 -7.55 -7.43
CA GLU A 167 -4.74 -8.55 -7.83
C GLU A 167 -3.80 -8.92 -6.67
N ARG A 168 -4.34 -9.04 -5.45
CA ARG A 168 -3.55 -9.32 -4.23
C ARG A 168 -2.70 -10.57 -4.34
N GLY A 169 -3.30 -11.71 -4.65
CA GLY A 169 -2.57 -12.98 -4.75
C GLY A 169 -1.42 -12.94 -5.77
N VAL A 170 -1.49 -12.09 -6.79
CA VAL A 170 -0.36 -11.88 -7.72
C VAL A 170 0.76 -11.07 -7.05
N GLN A 171 0.42 -10.05 -6.27
CA GLN A 171 1.37 -9.22 -5.54
C GLN A 171 2.02 -10.01 -4.40
N GLU A 172 1.25 -10.76 -3.62
CA GLU A 172 1.71 -11.71 -2.59
C GLU A 172 2.70 -12.71 -3.19
N ARG A 173 2.31 -13.42 -4.27
CA ARG A 173 3.21 -14.37 -4.95
C ARG A 173 4.51 -13.72 -5.40
N HIS A 174 4.45 -12.53 -6.01
CA HIS A 174 5.66 -11.84 -6.42
C HIS A 174 6.54 -11.42 -5.23
N LEU A 175 5.92 -11.05 -4.09
CA LEU A 175 6.64 -10.67 -2.88
C LEU A 175 7.40 -11.86 -2.30
N GLY A 176 6.72 -12.98 -2.02
CA GLY A 176 7.35 -14.19 -1.48
C GLY A 176 8.46 -14.73 -2.39
N VAL A 177 8.24 -14.72 -3.72
CA VAL A 177 9.26 -15.09 -4.70
C VAL A 177 10.48 -14.15 -4.64
N LYS A 178 10.32 -12.86 -4.36
CA LYS A 178 11.42 -11.89 -4.34
C LYS A 178 12.17 -11.83 -3.00
N THR A 179 11.49 -12.11 -1.90
CA THR A 179 12.08 -12.11 -0.56
C THR A 179 12.64 -13.47 -0.18
N GLY A 180 12.12 -14.54 -0.80
CA GLY A 180 12.42 -15.92 -0.42
C GLY A 180 11.74 -16.36 0.88
N LEU A 181 10.84 -15.53 1.43
CA LEU A 181 10.14 -15.80 2.68
C LEU A 181 8.76 -16.39 2.42
N GLU A 182 8.30 -17.22 3.35
CA GLU A 182 6.91 -17.63 3.44
C GLU A 182 6.04 -16.47 3.93
N LEU A 183 4.77 -16.46 3.50
CA LEU A 183 3.81 -15.41 3.84
C LEU A 183 2.80 -15.96 4.83
N GLU A 184 2.81 -15.43 6.05
CA GLU A 184 1.83 -15.76 7.07
C GLU A 184 0.62 -14.85 6.97
N HIS A 185 -0.59 -15.40 6.87
CA HIS A 185 -1.82 -14.61 6.86
C HIS A 185 -2.41 -14.51 8.27
N LEU A 186 -2.61 -13.29 8.75
CA LEU A 186 -3.14 -13.01 10.09
C LEU A 186 -4.50 -12.32 10.00
N ASN A 187 -5.50 -12.81 10.74
CA ASN A 187 -6.85 -12.23 10.70
C ASN A 187 -6.87 -10.77 11.16
N GLU A 188 -7.30 -9.87 10.27
CA GLU A 188 -7.17 -8.42 10.41
C GLU A 188 -8.41 -7.71 10.98
N SER A 189 -9.32 -8.44 11.63
CA SER A 189 -10.61 -7.86 12.06
C SER A 189 -10.43 -6.61 12.94
N ASP A 190 -11.04 -5.50 12.51
CA ASP A 190 -11.04 -4.18 13.14
C ASP A 190 -9.70 -3.42 13.22
N SER A 191 -8.64 -3.89 12.56
CA SER A 191 -7.33 -3.24 12.49
C SER A 191 -7.40 -1.74 12.13
N THR A 192 -8.18 -1.39 11.11
CA THR A 192 -8.25 0.00 10.61
C THR A 192 -9.09 0.95 11.48
N LYS A 193 -9.71 0.44 12.55
CA LYS A 193 -10.53 1.20 13.51
C LYS A 193 -9.83 1.38 14.85
N THR A 194 -8.95 0.46 15.21
CA THR A 194 -8.25 0.48 16.51
C THR A 194 -7.15 1.55 16.48
N CYS A 195 -7.12 2.42 17.48
CA CYS A 195 -6.05 3.40 17.61
C CYS A 195 -4.76 2.71 18.06
N PRO A 196 -3.63 2.87 17.34
CA PRO A 196 -2.37 2.26 17.74
C PRO A 196 -1.82 2.90 19.02
N ALA A 197 -2.22 4.13 19.38
CA ALA A 197 -1.69 4.82 20.55
C ALA A 197 -2.47 4.57 21.86
N CYS A 198 -3.77 4.24 21.79
CA CYS A 198 -4.60 4.08 22.99
C CYS A 198 -5.59 2.91 22.95
N GLY A 199 -5.63 2.11 21.87
CA GLY A 199 -6.56 0.99 21.71
C GLY A 199 -8.02 1.38 21.45
N ALA A 200 -8.39 2.67 21.58
CA ALA A 200 -9.77 3.11 21.35
C ALA A 200 -10.24 2.83 19.90
N ARG A 201 -11.48 2.37 19.77
CA ARG A 201 -12.10 2.11 18.46
C ARG A 201 -12.71 3.38 17.89
N ASN A 202 -12.29 3.74 16.68
CA ASN A 202 -12.75 4.91 15.96
C ASN A 202 -13.52 4.52 14.68
N ARG A 203 -14.28 5.46 14.15
CA ARG A 203 -14.92 5.38 12.82
C ARG A 203 -14.32 6.43 11.89
N PRO A 204 -13.05 6.26 11.46
CA PRO A 204 -12.37 7.24 10.62
C PRO A 204 -13.09 7.38 9.27
N SER A 205 -13.30 8.62 8.83
CA SER A 205 -13.74 8.95 7.49
C SER A 205 -12.53 9.34 6.63
N GLY A 206 -12.34 8.69 5.49
CA GLY A 206 -11.23 9.00 4.59
C GLY A 206 -9.91 8.27 4.90
N ARG A 207 -8.80 8.96 4.61
CA ARG A 207 -7.42 8.42 4.60
C ARG A 207 -6.58 8.92 5.75
N ASP A 208 -6.95 10.06 6.32
CA ASP A 208 -6.31 10.58 7.51
C ASP A 208 -7.03 9.98 8.70
N TYR A 209 -6.27 9.26 9.52
CA TYR A 209 -6.76 8.73 10.77
C TYR A 209 -6.54 9.77 11.86
N ARG A 210 -7.60 10.10 12.60
CA ARG A 210 -7.53 10.91 13.81
C ARG A 210 -8.31 10.22 14.92
N CYS A 211 -7.64 9.92 16.02
CA CYS A 211 -8.30 9.36 17.20
C CYS A 211 -9.05 10.46 17.94
N LYS A 212 -10.30 10.19 18.33
CA LYS A 212 -11.09 11.13 19.14
C LYS A 212 -10.73 11.10 20.63
N ALA A 213 -10.15 9.99 21.11
CA ALA A 213 -9.83 9.78 22.51
C ALA A 213 -8.46 10.35 22.90
N CYS A 214 -7.42 10.13 22.08
CA CYS A 214 -6.06 10.56 22.39
C CYS A 214 -5.44 11.51 21.35
N SER A 215 -6.24 12.01 20.40
CA SER A 215 -5.81 12.94 19.34
C SER A 215 -4.72 12.44 18.39
N PHE A 216 -4.28 11.18 18.51
CA PHE A 216 -3.31 10.55 17.60
C PHE A 216 -3.73 10.69 16.14
N ALA A 217 -2.80 11.14 15.29
CA ALA A 217 -3.03 11.35 13.88
C ALA A 217 -1.96 10.67 13.02
N CYS A 218 -2.39 9.92 12.00
CA CYS A 218 -1.49 9.25 11.06
C CYS A 218 -2.24 8.91 9.76
N HIS A 219 -1.53 8.48 8.71
CA HIS A 219 -2.18 7.93 7.52
C HIS A 219 -2.84 6.58 7.87
N ARG A 220 -4.10 6.37 7.47
CA ARG A 220 -4.90 5.19 7.85
C ARG A 220 -4.29 3.86 7.42
N ASP A 221 -3.69 3.80 6.23
CA ASP A 221 -3.01 2.57 5.77
C ASP A 221 -1.72 2.30 6.57
N ALA A 222 -1.10 3.34 7.16
CA ALA A 222 0.01 3.12 8.10
C ALA A 222 -0.53 2.56 9.43
N VAL A 223 -1.65 3.09 9.92
CA VAL A 223 -2.34 2.55 11.10
C VAL A 223 -2.71 1.08 10.92
N GLY A 224 -3.24 0.71 9.75
CA GLY A 224 -3.52 -0.69 9.40
C GLY A 224 -2.28 -1.58 9.52
N ALA A 225 -1.20 -1.21 8.81
CA ALA A 225 0.05 -1.97 8.85
C ALA A 225 0.66 -2.06 10.26
N ILE A 226 0.65 -0.98 11.05
CA ILE A 226 1.14 -0.96 12.43
C ILE A 226 0.31 -1.90 13.31
N ASN A 227 -1.02 -1.88 13.21
CA ASN A 227 -1.87 -2.74 14.03
C ASN A 227 -1.68 -4.23 13.69
N ILE A 228 -1.46 -4.56 12.41
CA ILE A 228 -1.09 -5.93 12.02
C ILE A 228 0.25 -6.31 12.63
N LEU A 229 1.24 -5.40 12.62
CA LEU A 229 2.55 -5.63 13.25
C LEU A 229 2.42 -5.90 14.75
N GLN A 230 1.66 -5.07 15.47
CA GLN A 230 1.41 -5.28 16.90
C GLN A 230 0.77 -6.64 17.15
N LYS A 231 -0.27 -6.98 16.37
CA LYS A 231 -0.97 -8.26 16.51
C LYS A 231 -0.11 -9.46 16.16
N ALA A 232 0.80 -9.33 15.20
CA ALA A 232 1.75 -10.38 14.84
C ALA A 232 2.79 -10.66 15.94
N LEU A 233 3.17 -9.64 16.71
CA LEU A 233 4.15 -9.72 17.79
C LEU A 233 3.53 -10.15 19.12
N TYR A 234 2.36 -9.60 19.46
CA TYR A 234 1.77 -9.72 20.79
C TYR A 234 0.45 -10.51 20.83
N GLY A 235 -0.06 -10.96 19.68
CA GLY A 235 -1.35 -11.64 19.57
C GLY A 235 -2.57 -10.71 19.61
N ASP A 236 -2.42 -9.46 20.06
CA ASP A 236 -3.47 -8.44 20.12
C ASP A 236 -2.97 -7.05 19.71
N TYR A 237 -3.90 -6.08 19.59
CA TYR A 237 -3.61 -4.68 19.28
C TYR A 237 -3.07 -3.93 20.51
N VAL A 238 -1.81 -4.21 20.84
CA VAL A 238 -1.11 -3.53 21.93
C VAL A 238 -0.81 -2.08 21.55
N PRO A 239 -1.13 -1.09 22.42
CA PRO A 239 -0.79 0.30 22.16
C PRO A 239 0.73 0.54 22.10
N ILE A 240 1.15 1.33 21.11
CA ILE A 240 2.53 1.82 21.00
C ILE A 240 2.79 2.89 22.06
N ARG A 241 4.06 3.02 22.44
CA ARG A 241 4.46 4.04 23.42
C ARG A 241 4.30 5.45 22.84
N PRO A 242 3.92 6.47 23.64
CA PRO A 242 3.77 7.84 23.16
C PRO A 242 5.05 8.44 22.55
N ASP A 243 6.23 7.98 22.98
CA ASP A 243 7.54 8.40 22.47
C ASP A 243 7.97 7.67 21.19
N THR A 244 7.12 6.80 20.63
CA THR A 244 7.43 6.05 19.40
C THR A 244 7.39 6.97 18.18
N GLU A 245 8.50 7.07 17.47
CA GLU A 245 8.60 7.77 16.19
C GLU A 245 8.02 6.89 15.06
N ILE A 246 7.03 7.41 14.33
CA ILE A 246 6.46 6.73 13.15
C ILE A 246 6.93 7.44 11.88
N ARG A 247 7.80 6.77 11.11
CA ARG A 247 8.33 7.31 9.85
C ARG A 247 7.58 6.71 8.67
N VAL A 248 6.74 7.53 8.03
CA VAL A 248 5.94 7.08 6.87
C VAL A 248 6.60 7.53 5.56
N THR A 249 7.03 6.57 4.75
CA THR A 249 7.56 6.79 3.40
C THR A 249 6.51 6.41 2.36
N TYR A 250 6.22 7.33 1.45
CA TYR A 250 5.23 7.11 0.39
C TYR A 250 5.91 6.93 -0.97
N LEU A 251 5.77 5.74 -1.56
CA LEU A 251 6.37 5.38 -2.84
C LEU A 251 5.32 5.29 -3.94
N ARG A 252 5.65 5.81 -5.13
CA ARG A 252 4.90 5.47 -6.36
C ARG A 252 5.33 4.10 -6.82
N ALA A 253 4.41 3.24 -7.28
CA ALA A 253 4.79 1.95 -7.85
C ALA A 253 5.67 2.12 -9.09
N VAL A 254 5.15 2.75 -10.15
CA VAL A 254 5.94 3.07 -11.34
C VAL A 254 6.41 4.52 -11.27
N GLU A 255 7.70 4.72 -11.45
CA GLU A 255 8.31 6.04 -11.58
C GLU A 255 8.13 6.57 -13.01
N ARG A 256 6.86 6.71 -13.43
CA ARG A 256 6.54 7.48 -14.63
C ARG A 256 6.57 8.94 -14.25
N TRP A 257 7.73 9.55 -14.37
CA TRP A 257 7.83 10.99 -14.25
C TRP A 257 7.65 11.57 -15.64
N SER A 258 6.71 12.51 -15.78
CA SER A 258 6.71 13.40 -16.93
C SER A 258 8.07 14.13 -16.99
N PRO A 259 8.50 14.62 -18.18
CA PRO A 259 9.71 15.43 -18.28
C PRO A 259 9.76 16.56 -17.23
N ASP A 260 8.63 17.22 -16.97
CA ASP A 260 8.53 18.28 -15.97
C ASP A 260 8.70 17.76 -14.54
N GLN A 261 8.15 16.58 -14.24
CA GLN A 261 8.33 15.92 -12.94
C GLN A 261 9.79 15.49 -12.75
N ARG A 262 10.50 15.06 -13.81
CA ARG A 262 11.96 14.77 -13.84
C ARG A 262 12.75 15.98 -13.45
N THR A 263 12.46 17.09 -14.10
CA THR A 263 13.12 18.36 -13.83
C THR A 263 12.84 18.85 -12.41
N ALA A 264 11.59 18.80 -11.96
CA ALA A 264 11.19 19.27 -10.62
C ALA A 264 11.81 18.42 -9.50
N HIS A 265 11.74 17.10 -9.57
CA HIS A 265 12.33 16.25 -8.53
C HIS A 265 13.86 16.30 -8.56
N ARG A 266 14.51 16.43 -9.73
CA ARG A 266 15.97 16.66 -9.78
C ARG A 266 16.37 17.94 -9.04
N LYS A 267 15.57 19.01 -9.15
CA LYS A 267 15.76 20.24 -8.37
C LYS A 267 15.60 20.02 -6.86
N VAL A 268 14.59 19.24 -6.44
CA VAL A 268 14.35 18.90 -5.03
C VAL A 268 15.49 18.05 -4.45
N GLN A 269 15.96 17.03 -5.17
CA GLN A 269 17.07 16.19 -4.71
C GLN A 269 18.38 16.97 -4.62
N ARG A 270 18.67 17.85 -5.59
CA ARG A 270 19.83 18.76 -5.50
C ARG A 270 19.75 19.66 -4.26
N ARG A 271 18.56 20.18 -3.93
CA ARG A 271 18.35 20.97 -2.71
C ARG A 271 18.52 20.12 -1.44
N LYS A 272 18.05 18.88 -1.44
CA LYS A 272 18.18 17.96 -0.30
C LYS A 272 19.64 17.57 -0.06
N VAL A 273 20.38 17.22 -1.11
CA VAL A 273 21.83 16.96 -1.05
C VAL A 273 22.58 18.21 -0.58
N ARG A 274 22.22 19.39 -1.11
CA ARG A 274 22.82 20.67 -0.69
C ARG A 274 22.51 21.01 0.77
N ALA A 275 21.30 20.73 1.25
CA ALA A 275 20.93 20.92 2.65
C ALA A 275 21.68 19.95 3.57
N LEU A 276 21.86 18.70 3.15
CA LEU A 276 22.65 17.70 3.88
C LEU A 276 24.15 18.04 3.90
N SER A 277 24.68 18.68 2.85
CA SER A 277 26.08 19.15 2.82
C SER A 277 26.31 20.47 3.55
N ILE A 278 25.25 21.25 3.83
CA ILE A 278 25.32 22.52 4.57
C ILE A 278 24.99 22.31 6.05
N ALA A 279 24.34 21.20 6.43
CA ALA A 279 24.14 20.84 7.82
C ALA A 279 25.52 20.60 8.47
N PRO A 280 25.94 21.41 9.46
CA PRO A 280 27.18 21.12 10.17
C PRO A 280 27.04 19.77 10.89
N ASN A 281 28.09 18.95 10.84
CA ASN A 281 28.20 17.70 11.60
C ASN A 281 27.93 17.97 13.08
N ARG A 282 26.68 17.81 13.52
CA ARG A 282 26.30 17.94 14.93
C ARG A 282 26.49 16.59 15.62
N ALA A 283 27.71 16.07 15.55
CA ALA A 283 28.25 15.19 16.56
C ALA A 283 29.04 16.08 17.51
N SER A 284 28.74 16.00 18.81
CA SER A 284 29.28 16.83 19.90
C SER A 284 28.50 18.12 20.18
N THR A 285 27.45 18.01 20.99
CA THR A 285 27.29 18.81 22.23
C THR A 285 26.00 18.39 22.93
N VAL A 286 26.17 17.72 24.06
CA VAL A 286 25.17 17.56 25.11
C VAL A 286 24.76 18.96 25.58
N ALA A 287 23.48 19.30 25.44
CA ALA A 287 22.88 20.44 26.12
C ALA A 287 21.40 20.14 26.35
N THR A 288 21.12 19.77 27.60
CA THR A 288 19.82 19.78 28.26
C THR A 288 19.04 21.05 27.90
N ARG A 289 17.78 20.87 27.49
CA ARG A 289 16.80 21.96 27.46
C ARG A 289 15.52 21.47 28.13
N GLU A 290 15.37 21.89 29.38
CA GLU A 290 14.10 21.93 30.09
C GLU A 290 13.13 22.87 29.36
N CYS A 291 11.89 22.41 29.17
CA CYS A 291 10.80 23.25 28.70
C CYS A 291 10.09 23.88 29.90
N LYS A 292 10.27 25.18 30.13
CA LYS A 292 9.37 25.96 31.00
C LYS A 292 8.00 26.13 30.31
N PRO A 293 6.88 26.01 31.04
CA PRO A 293 5.54 26.20 30.48
C PRO A 293 5.27 27.69 30.20
N THR A 294 4.58 27.94 29.08
CA THR A 294 4.16 29.28 28.66
C THR A 294 3.03 29.76 29.57
N GLN A 295 3.25 30.87 30.27
CA GLN A 295 2.20 31.57 31.02
C GLN A 295 1.25 32.28 30.05
N ALA A 296 -0.05 32.10 30.25
CA ALA A 296 -1.08 32.90 29.62
C ALA A 296 -1.26 34.20 30.42
N ASN A 297 -1.24 35.35 29.73
CA ASN A 297 -1.57 36.63 30.35
C ASN A 297 -3.07 36.97 30.20
N PRO A 298 -3.65 37.71 31.15
CA PRO A 298 -5.10 37.84 31.33
C PRO A 298 -5.67 39.12 30.70
N SER A 299 -6.94 39.08 30.31
CA SER A 299 -7.81 40.26 30.30
C SER A 299 -9.30 39.88 30.41
N THR A 300 -9.81 40.18 31.60
CA THR A 300 -11.17 40.50 32.08
C THR A 300 -12.23 40.92 31.05
N SER A 301 -13.46 40.38 31.18
CA SER A 301 -14.60 41.11 31.79
C SER A 301 -15.91 40.28 31.85
N SER A 302 -16.32 39.99 33.08
CA SER A 302 -17.69 40.03 33.64
C SER A 302 -18.90 39.46 32.87
N SER A 303 -19.50 38.39 33.39
CA SER A 303 -20.86 38.38 33.98
C SER A 303 -21.27 36.95 34.36
N GLU A 304 -21.37 36.66 35.67
CA GLU A 304 -22.18 35.55 36.20
C GLU A 304 -23.65 36.03 36.36
N PRO A 305 -24.65 35.12 36.48
CA PRO A 305 -24.92 34.44 37.74
C PRO A 305 -25.33 32.96 37.64
N GLY A 306 -24.87 32.16 38.60
CA GLY A 306 -25.75 31.25 39.36
C GLY A 306 -25.78 29.76 38.97
N PRO A 307 -26.04 28.85 39.95
CA PRO A 307 -25.43 27.52 39.97
C PRO A 307 -26.43 26.35 39.83
N LEU A 308 -25.85 25.13 39.81
CA LEU A 308 -26.43 23.82 40.11
C LEU A 308 -27.27 23.13 39.00
N ALA A 309 -26.73 22.03 38.47
CA ALA A 309 -27.42 20.74 38.46
C ALA A 309 -26.44 19.60 38.14
N VAL A 310 -26.52 18.56 38.96
CA VAL A 310 -25.84 17.27 38.86
C VAL A 310 -26.65 16.34 37.93
N VAL A 311 -25.99 15.30 37.43
CA VAL A 311 -26.53 14.02 36.90
C VAL A 311 -26.99 13.99 35.43
N ALA A 312 -26.18 13.35 34.56
CA ALA A 312 -26.44 12.03 33.95
C ALA A 312 -25.38 11.71 32.89
#